data_AF-A0A2D5BPV7-F1
#
_entry.id   AF-A0A2D5BPV7-F1
#
_cell.length_a   1.000
_cell.length_b   1.000
_cell.length_c   1.000
_cell.angle_alpha   90.00
_cell.angle_beta   90.00
_cell.angle_gamma   90.00
#
_symmetry.space_group_name_H-M   'P 1'
#
loop_
_entity.id
_entity.type
_entity.pdbx_description
1 polymer ?
#
loop_
_entity_poly.entity_id
_entity_poly.type
_entity_poly.pdbx_seq_one_letter_code
_entity_poly.pdbx_strand_id
1 'polypeptide(L)'
;MKITSAMIALVLVGPVAVGQGDVAPVSLALRGDPAQDLDLGATHIAPMPTRSTANGPIDSAPYYCMRAIEDGDQVIPEGALKRPRRMIGEATDKVMPWLARLDPKIRPSIIWTRNWTIVSLLKGARVADLTPEEAVRLRAFFPEITPRSNKLTGHQRAHLWAIRTLRIQGAIKEVMDLDDNGGLKPSSFSAGYRPLAHKGCELFLFSNPSPHAAFTRHLFQPQTRGLSGETLGSGPVAAIMLDDAPTGSIRRRMRHASTLQLVRVHRRLEGGLPAWMQIGLAHYFEWRQTKTTRTKKNTAGTLIGATEGLRDWDQAVRDLVASGRAGELGALSATPERGLTLQSRLQAWSLVKYLLGVDQGRFTQLCSALLHTRPGVNPQQALRTAMKATYGHETDAVADGWKTWVLRGSKKK
;
A
#
# COMPACT_ATOMS: atom_id res chain seq x y z
N MET A 1 -1.10 61.69 -9.48
CA MET A 1 -1.39 60.25 -9.35
C MET A 1 -2.40 60.06 -8.23
N LYS A 2 -3.62 59.61 -8.52
CA LYS A 2 -4.65 59.30 -7.51
C LYS A 2 -4.59 57.81 -7.22
N ILE A 3 -4.31 57.43 -5.97
CA ILE A 3 -4.37 56.05 -5.49
C ILE A 3 -5.79 55.83 -4.96
N THR A 4 -6.58 55.03 -5.67
CA THR A 4 -7.90 54.55 -5.22
C THR A 4 -7.71 53.34 -4.32
N SER A 5 -8.03 53.51 -3.04
CA SER A 5 -8.13 52.43 -2.05
C SER A 5 -9.33 51.52 -2.38
N ALA A 6 -9.07 50.27 -2.71
CA ALA A 6 -10.10 49.24 -2.83
C ALA A 6 -10.39 48.64 -1.45
N MET A 7 -11.63 48.82 -0.97
CA MET A 7 -12.15 48.12 0.21
C MET A 7 -12.27 46.62 -0.11
N ILE A 8 -11.50 45.79 0.58
CA ILE A 8 -11.70 44.34 0.59
C ILE A 8 -12.76 44.04 1.65
N ALA A 9 -13.96 43.68 1.22
CA ALA A 9 -15.00 43.15 2.08
C ALA A 9 -14.64 41.72 2.51
N LEU A 10 -14.25 41.55 3.77
CA LEU A 10 -13.99 40.25 4.38
C LEU A 10 -15.34 39.57 4.66
N VAL A 11 -15.80 38.70 3.75
CA VAL A 11 -16.99 37.88 3.98
C VAL A 11 -16.62 36.77 4.96
N LEU A 12 -16.98 36.96 6.24
CA LEU A 12 -16.95 35.92 7.27
C LEU A 12 -18.05 34.90 6.96
N VAL A 13 -17.71 33.85 6.22
CA VAL A 13 -18.58 32.68 6.07
C VAL A 13 -18.54 31.90 7.39
N GLY A 14 -19.57 32.06 8.20
CA GLY A 14 -19.76 31.24 9.41
C GLY A 14 -19.89 29.76 9.04
N PRO A 15 -19.49 28.82 9.93
CA PRO A 15 -19.60 27.40 9.66
C PRO A 15 -21.08 27.02 9.52
N VAL A 16 -21.48 26.62 8.30
CA VAL A 16 -22.77 25.97 8.07
C VAL A 16 -22.75 24.65 8.83
N ALA A 17 -23.56 24.53 9.87
CA ALA A 17 -23.80 23.27 10.56
C ALA A 17 -24.54 22.34 9.59
N VAL A 18 -23.78 21.51 8.86
CA VAL A 18 -24.34 20.39 8.13
C VAL A 18 -25.00 19.49 9.18
N GLY A 19 -26.33 19.44 9.19
CA GLY A 19 -27.08 18.58 10.09
C GLY A 19 -26.55 17.16 9.97
N GLN A 20 -25.99 16.64 11.06
CA GLN A 20 -25.62 15.24 11.17
C GLN A 20 -26.92 14.43 11.15
N GLY A 21 -27.40 14.07 9.97
CA GLY A 21 -28.44 13.06 9.86
C GLY A 21 -27.93 11.80 10.55
N ASP A 22 -28.67 11.28 11.53
CA ASP A 22 -28.29 10.08 12.26
C ASP A 22 -28.02 8.95 11.26
N VAL A 23 -26.76 8.56 11.13
CA VAL A 23 -26.36 7.46 10.26
C VAL A 23 -26.90 6.18 10.88
N ALA A 24 -27.86 5.55 10.20
CA ALA A 24 -28.44 4.29 10.65
C ALA A 24 -27.31 3.26 10.95
N PRO A 25 -27.28 2.67 12.16
CA PRO A 25 -26.27 1.70 12.53
C PRO A 25 -26.25 0.50 11.59
N VAL A 26 -25.07 0.13 11.09
CA VAL A 26 -24.93 -1.07 10.23
C VAL A 26 -24.98 -2.34 11.08
N SER A 27 -25.49 -3.44 10.52
CA SER A 27 -25.40 -4.73 11.18
C SER A 27 -23.92 -5.16 11.30
N LEU A 28 -23.44 -5.31 12.53
CA LEU A 28 -22.11 -5.85 12.84
C LEU A 28 -22.05 -7.39 12.72
N ALA A 29 -23.19 -8.04 12.51
CA ALA A 29 -23.24 -9.49 12.37
C ALA A 29 -22.76 -9.92 10.98
N LEU A 30 -21.57 -10.50 10.92
CA LEU A 30 -20.98 -11.03 9.69
C LEU A 30 -21.02 -12.57 9.67
N ARG A 31 -21.33 -13.15 8.52
CA ARG A 31 -21.30 -14.60 8.29
C ARG A 31 -20.17 -14.97 7.35
N GLY A 32 -19.45 -16.04 7.66
CA GLY A 32 -18.37 -16.57 6.83
C GLY A 32 -17.09 -15.71 6.84
N ASP A 33 -16.23 -15.98 5.86
CA ASP A 33 -15.01 -15.22 5.62
C ASP A 33 -15.25 -14.15 4.54
N PRO A 34 -15.43 -12.88 4.92
CA PRO A 34 -15.71 -11.82 3.96
C PRO A 34 -14.58 -11.57 2.97
N ALA A 35 -13.34 -11.89 3.34
CA ALA A 35 -12.17 -11.54 2.52
C ALA A 35 -11.97 -12.49 1.34
N GLN A 36 -12.68 -13.61 1.30
CA GLN A 36 -12.60 -14.56 0.17
C GLN A 36 -13.31 -14.04 -1.07
N ASP A 37 -14.25 -13.10 -0.93
CA ASP A 37 -15.12 -12.64 -2.01
C ASP A 37 -14.83 -11.20 -2.46
N LEU A 38 -14.09 -10.41 -1.67
CA LEU A 38 -13.77 -9.04 -2.04
C LEU A 38 -12.66 -9.00 -3.09
N ASP A 39 -13.04 -8.65 -4.33
CA ASP A 39 -12.09 -8.46 -5.43
C ASP A 39 -11.48 -7.05 -5.53
N LEU A 40 -10.91 -6.54 -4.42
CA LEU A 40 -10.37 -5.18 -4.38
C LEU A 40 -9.34 -4.94 -5.50
N GLY A 41 -9.53 -3.87 -6.26
CA GLY A 41 -8.69 -3.48 -7.39
C GLY A 41 -8.93 -4.27 -8.69
N ALA A 42 -9.88 -5.22 -8.75
CA ALA A 42 -10.21 -5.90 -10.00
C ALA A 42 -10.85 -4.98 -11.04
N THR A 43 -11.53 -3.93 -10.58
CA THR A 43 -12.09 -2.87 -11.44
C THR A 43 -11.01 -1.94 -11.99
N HIS A 44 -9.83 -1.88 -11.35
CA HIS A 44 -8.70 -1.05 -11.75
C HIS A 44 -7.68 -1.83 -12.57
N ILE A 45 -8.06 -2.10 -13.83
CA ILE A 45 -7.14 -2.63 -14.83
C ILE A 45 -6.23 -1.48 -15.29
N ALA A 46 -4.96 -1.51 -14.89
CA ALA A 46 -4.00 -0.55 -15.41
C ALA A 46 -3.97 -0.62 -16.96
N PRO A 47 -3.91 0.52 -17.67
CA PRO A 47 -3.93 0.52 -19.12
C PRO A 47 -2.77 -0.30 -19.68
N MET A 48 -3.03 -0.98 -20.80
CA MET A 48 -1.98 -1.72 -21.51
C MET A 48 -1.01 -0.72 -22.15
N PRO A 49 0.30 -1.01 -22.14
CA PRO A 49 1.24 -0.23 -22.93
C PRO A 49 0.89 -0.31 -24.42
N THR A 50 0.97 0.82 -25.12
CA THR A 50 0.80 0.88 -26.58
C THR A 50 2.13 1.22 -27.24
N ARG A 51 2.30 0.75 -28.47
CA ARG A 51 3.45 1.08 -29.31
C ARG A 51 2.99 1.92 -30.49
N SER A 52 3.84 2.84 -30.91
CA SER A 52 3.62 3.69 -32.08
C SER A 52 3.46 2.89 -33.38
N THR A 53 4.16 1.76 -33.49
CA THR A 53 4.01 0.75 -34.56
C THR A 53 4.25 -0.65 -33.98
N ALA A 54 4.01 -1.72 -34.75
CA ALA A 54 4.20 -3.09 -34.28
C ALA A 54 5.59 -3.35 -33.65
N ASN A 55 6.64 -2.72 -34.19
CA ASN A 55 8.01 -2.81 -33.70
C ASN A 55 8.54 -1.47 -33.16
N GLY A 56 7.68 -0.45 -33.07
CA GLY A 56 8.05 0.89 -32.62
C GLY A 56 8.19 0.98 -31.10
N PRO A 57 8.70 2.12 -30.60
CA PRO A 57 8.77 2.36 -29.17
C PRO A 57 7.37 2.44 -28.55
N ILE A 58 7.33 2.20 -27.25
CA ILE A 58 6.17 2.37 -26.40
C ILE A 58 5.90 3.88 -26.25
N ASP A 59 4.74 4.33 -26.69
CA ASP A 59 4.33 5.74 -26.68
C ASP A 59 3.30 6.06 -25.58
N SER A 60 2.63 5.05 -25.03
CA SER A 60 1.79 5.17 -23.85
C SER A 60 2.01 3.99 -22.92
N ALA A 61 2.12 4.27 -21.62
CA ALA A 61 2.29 3.25 -20.59
C ALA A 61 1.77 3.74 -19.23
N PRO A 62 1.36 2.83 -18.34
CA PRO A 62 0.94 3.20 -16.98
C PRO A 62 2.10 3.63 -16.06
N TYR A 63 3.35 3.45 -16.50
CA TYR A 63 4.57 3.89 -15.83
C TYR A 63 5.69 4.13 -16.86
N TYR A 64 6.75 4.78 -16.43
CA TYR A 64 7.95 5.03 -17.24
C TYR A 64 9.15 4.29 -16.66
N CYS A 65 10.01 3.74 -17.52
CA CYS A 65 11.24 3.06 -17.14
C CYS A 65 12.44 3.78 -17.74
N MET A 66 13.35 4.25 -16.90
CA MET A 66 14.52 5.04 -17.32
C MET A 66 15.38 4.27 -18.30
N ARG A 67 15.59 2.98 -18.04
CA ARG A 67 16.38 2.12 -18.90
C ARG A 67 15.72 1.89 -20.26
N ALA A 68 14.40 1.63 -20.30
CA ALA A 68 13.68 1.50 -21.56
C ALA A 68 13.70 2.80 -22.39
N ILE A 69 13.67 3.96 -21.73
CA ILE A 69 13.80 5.26 -22.39
C ILE A 69 15.21 5.46 -22.97
N GLU A 70 16.25 5.17 -22.17
CA GLU A 70 17.65 5.26 -22.62
C GLU A 70 17.97 4.28 -23.76
N ASP A 71 17.37 3.10 -23.73
CA ASP A 71 17.54 2.06 -24.75
C ASP A 71 16.66 2.34 -26.01
N GLY A 72 15.82 3.39 -25.98
CA GLY A 72 14.94 3.79 -27.10
C GLY A 72 13.65 2.99 -27.25
N ASP A 73 13.36 2.08 -26.30
CA ASP A 73 12.18 1.22 -26.28
C ASP A 73 10.91 1.96 -25.80
N GLN A 74 11.05 3.08 -25.10
CA GLN A 74 9.94 3.88 -24.58
C GLN A 74 10.18 5.38 -24.82
N VAL A 75 9.16 6.08 -25.32
CA VAL A 75 9.16 7.54 -25.47
C VAL A 75 8.36 8.17 -24.33
N ILE A 76 8.79 9.34 -23.86
CA ILE A 76 8.03 10.16 -22.91
C ILE A 76 7.24 11.19 -23.73
N PRO A 77 5.90 11.12 -23.80
CA PRO A 77 5.09 12.14 -24.46
C PRO A 77 5.30 13.53 -23.88
N GLU A 78 5.06 14.56 -24.68
CA GLU A 78 5.06 15.93 -24.16
C GLU A 78 4.01 16.09 -23.05
N GLY A 79 4.39 16.74 -21.95
CA GLY A 79 3.54 16.89 -20.76
C GLY A 79 3.43 15.65 -19.86
N ALA A 80 4.07 14.52 -20.21
CA ALA A 80 4.08 13.34 -19.37
C ALA A 80 4.89 13.50 -18.06
N LEU A 81 4.80 12.48 -17.20
CA LEU A 81 5.49 12.44 -15.92
C LEU A 81 7.00 12.50 -16.10
N LYS A 82 7.60 13.60 -15.64
CA LYS A 82 9.06 13.77 -15.63
C LYS A 82 9.72 12.76 -14.70
N ARG A 83 10.96 12.37 -15.05
CA ARG A 83 11.84 11.56 -14.20
C ARG A 83 11.86 12.12 -12.77
N PRO A 84 11.82 11.27 -11.73
CA PRO A 84 11.98 11.73 -10.35
C PRO A 84 13.25 12.55 -10.22
N ARG A 85 13.13 13.80 -9.76
CA ARG A 85 14.28 14.71 -9.55
C ARG A 85 15.04 14.38 -8.28
N ARG A 86 14.36 13.73 -7.33
CA ARG A 86 14.92 13.31 -6.05
C ARG A 86 14.55 11.86 -5.75
N MET A 87 15.44 11.18 -5.05
CA MET A 87 15.25 9.86 -4.43
C MET A 87 15.93 9.89 -3.07
N ILE A 88 15.38 9.22 -2.05
CA ILE A 88 15.93 9.14 -0.68
C ILE A 88 16.31 10.51 -0.08
N GLY A 89 15.59 11.56 -0.47
CA GLY A 89 15.87 12.94 -0.05
C GLY A 89 16.99 13.64 -0.82
N GLU A 90 17.67 12.99 -1.76
CA GLU A 90 18.79 13.54 -2.52
C GLU A 90 18.46 13.69 -4.01
N ALA A 91 19.28 14.44 -4.76
CA ALA A 91 19.12 14.57 -6.20
C ALA A 91 19.38 13.22 -6.89
N THR A 92 18.52 12.82 -7.84
CA THR A 92 18.60 11.51 -8.51
C THR A 92 19.96 11.26 -9.15
N ASP A 93 20.58 12.28 -9.74
CA ASP A 93 21.90 12.16 -10.39
C ASP A 93 23.06 11.96 -9.40
N LYS A 94 22.86 12.26 -8.11
CA LYS A 94 23.81 11.91 -7.04
C LYS A 94 23.61 10.48 -6.54
N VAL A 95 22.36 10.05 -6.43
CA VAL A 95 21.99 8.72 -5.90
C VAL A 95 22.37 7.61 -6.89
N MET A 96 22.20 7.85 -8.20
CA MET A 96 22.39 6.80 -9.22
C MET A 96 23.82 6.25 -9.30
N PRO A 97 24.88 7.07 -9.33
CA PRO A 97 26.25 6.56 -9.26
C PRO A 97 26.54 5.77 -7.98
N TRP A 98 25.97 6.18 -6.84
CA TRP A 98 26.12 5.41 -5.60
C TRP A 98 25.44 4.05 -5.68
N LEU A 99 24.20 3.96 -6.16
CA LEU A 99 23.50 2.69 -6.36
C LEU A 99 24.25 1.76 -7.32
N ALA A 100 24.76 2.29 -8.43
CA ALA A 100 25.54 1.50 -9.39
C ALA A 100 26.82 0.91 -8.78
N ARG A 101 27.41 1.58 -7.77
CA ARG A 101 28.58 1.06 -7.03
C ARG A 101 28.22 -0.03 -6.03
N LEU A 102 26.97 -0.12 -5.57
CA LEU A 102 26.56 -1.19 -4.66
C LEU A 102 26.66 -2.57 -5.32
N ASP A 103 26.35 -2.65 -6.62
CA ASP A 103 26.50 -3.87 -7.42
C ASP A 103 26.92 -3.55 -8.86
N PRO A 104 28.24 -3.49 -9.14
CA PRO A 104 28.76 -3.14 -10.46
C PRO A 104 28.36 -4.11 -11.58
N LYS A 105 27.85 -5.30 -11.25
CA LYS A 105 27.42 -6.32 -12.22
C LYS A 105 25.98 -6.13 -12.68
N ILE A 106 25.23 -5.23 -12.04
CA ILE A 106 23.81 -5.02 -12.33
C ILE A 106 23.57 -3.54 -12.65
N ARG A 107 23.18 -3.25 -13.91
CA ARG A 107 22.66 -1.92 -14.28
C ARG A 107 21.33 -1.68 -13.54
N PRO A 108 21.23 -0.67 -12.66
CA PRO A 108 19.98 -0.38 -11.95
C PRO A 108 18.87 -0.02 -12.94
N SER A 109 17.63 -0.41 -12.63
CA SER A 109 16.44 0.06 -13.37
C SER A 109 15.61 0.97 -12.46
N ILE A 110 15.16 2.11 -12.99
CA ILE A 110 14.24 3.03 -12.29
C ILE A 110 12.93 3.01 -13.05
N ILE A 111 11.85 2.65 -12.36
CA ILE A 111 10.49 2.68 -12.90
C ILE A 111 9.64 3.59 -12.03
N TRP A 112 8.88 4.52 -12.61
CA TRP A 112 8.09 5.46 -11.81
C TRP A 112 6.70 5.73 -12.37
N THR A 113 5.83 6.15 -11.45
CA THR A 113 4.53 6.77 -11.71
C THR A 113 4.47 8.12 -10.97
N ARG A 114 3.30 8.76 -10.97
CA ARG A 114 3.04 9.90 -10.07
C ARG A 114 3.15 9.51 -8.59
N ASN A 115 2.88 8.25 -8.26
CA ASN A 115 2.62 7.84 -6.88
C ASN A 115 3.69 6.96 -6.25
N TRP A 116 4.58 6.40 -7.05
CA TRP A 116 5.67 5.60 -6.54
C TRP A 116 6.83 5.55 -7.53
N THR A 117 8.01 5.28 -7.00
CA THR A 117 9.24 4.98 -7.74
C THR A 117 9.77 3.64 -7.27
N ILE A 118 10.01 2.71 -8.20
CA ILE A 118 10.74 1.47 -7.97
C ILE A 118 12.16 1.65 -8.48
N VAL A 119 13.14 1.35 -7.62
CA VAL A 119 14.56 1.30 -7.97
C VAL A 119 15.04 -0.12 -7.76
N SER A 120 15.55 -0.77 -8.80
CA SER A 120 15.78 -2.22 -8.76
C SER A 120 17.20 -2.59 -9.17
N LEU A 121 17.86 -3.38 -8.32
CA LEU A 121 19.14 -4.07 -8.57
C LEU A 121 18.88 -5.58 -8.55
N LEU A 122 18.28 -6.08 -9.63
CA LEU A 122 17.80 -7.46 -9.73
C LEU A 122 18.62 -8.27 -10.73
N LYS A 123 18.91 -9.52 -10.34
CA LYS A 123 19.48 -10.53 -11.26
C LYS A 123 18.38 -11.18 -12.07
N GLY A 124 18.75 -11.82 -13.20
CA GLY A 124 17.82 -12.71 -13.89
C GLY A 124 17.49 -13.93 -13.02
N ALA A 125 16.22 -14.33 -12.98
CA ALA A 125 15.76 -15.44 -12.15
C ALA A 125 14.51 -16.11 -12.74
N ARG A 126 14.22 -17.33 -12.29
CA ARG A 126 12.95 -17.99 -12.60
C ARG A 126 11.83 -17.41 -11.74
N VAL A 127 10.68 -17.13 -12.34
CA VAL A 127 9.46 -16.66 -11.69
C VAL A 127 8.41 -17.74 -11.84
N ALA A 128 8.27 -18.59 -10.82
CA ALA A 128 7.37 -19.74 -10.88
C ALA A 128 5.88 -19.35 -10.84
N ASP A 129 5.56 -18.14 -10.39
CA ASP A 129 4.18 -17.67 -10.18
C ASP A 129 3.73 -16.59 -11.18
N LEU A 130 4.38 -16.51 -12.34
CA LEU A 130 4.01 -15.59 -13.41
C LEU A 130 2.61 -15.93 -13.95
N THR A 131 1.65 -15.04 -13.79
CA THR A 131 0.28 -15.28 -14.29
C THR A 131 0.18 -15.02 -15.79
N PRO A 132 -0.79 -15.64 -16.51
CA PRO A 132 -0.99 -15.35 -17.94
C PRO A 132 -1.21 -13.87 -18.23
N GLU A 133 -1.96 -13.17 -17.37
CA GLU A 133 -2.18 -11.72 -17.49
C GLU A 133 -0.89 -10.92 -17.30
N GLU A 134 -0.05 -11.30 -16.32
CA GLU A 134 1.27 -10.68 -16.13
C GLU A 134 2.19 -10.91 -17.34
N ALA A 135 2.17 -12.11 -17.92
CA ALA A 135 2.93 -12.43 -19.12
C ALA A 135 2.47 -11.63 -20.35
N VAL A 136 1.15 -11.43 -20.54
CA VAL A 136 0.59 -10.57 -21.60
C VAL A 136 1.09 -9.13 -21.43
N ARG A 137 1.02 -8.58 -20.21
CA ARG A 137 1.49 -7.22 -19.92
C ARG A 137 2.99 -7.05 -20.12
N LEU A 138 3.78 -8.03 -19.70
CA LEU A 138 5.23 -8.02 -19.93
C LEU A 138 5.57 -8.07 -21.42
N ARG A 139 4.83 -8.85 -22.23
CA ARG A 139 5.06 -8.91 -23.68
C ARG A 139 4.83 -7.60 -24.41
N ALA A 140 3.99 -6.72 -23.88
CA ALA A 140 3.85 -5.37 -24.45
C ALA A 140 5.17 -4.58 -24.34
N PHE A 141 5.91 -4.76 -23.24
CA PHE A 141 7.24 -4.18 -23.05
C PHE A 141 8.35 -4.99 -23.76
N PHE A 142 8.24 -6.31 -23.74
CA PHE A 142 9.28 -7.25 -24.13
C PHE A 142 8.69 -8.33 -25.07
N PRO A 143 8.54 -8.05 -26.38
CA PRO A 143 7.89 -8.94 -27.34
C PRO A 143 8.54 -10.32 -27.45
N GLU A 144 9.82 -10.44 -27.08
CA GLU A 144 10.60 -11.68 -27.07
C GLU A 144 10.18 -12.66 -25.96
N ILE A 145 9.40 -12.23 -24.97
CA ILE A 145 8.91 -13.12 -23.91
C ILE A 145 7.89 -14.10 -24.51
N THR A 146 8.23 -15.38 -24.53
CA THR A 146 7.29 -16.42 -24.96
C THR A 146 6.27 -16.76 -23.86
N PRO A 147 5.07 -17.28 -24.20
CA PRO A 147 4.08 -17.70 -23.19
C PRO A 147 4.57 -18.75 -22.19
N ARG A 148 5.61 -19.52 -22.55
CA ARG A 148 6.21 -20.55 -21.70
C ARG A 148 7.43 -20.04 -20.92
N SER A 149 7.89 -18.81 -21.18
CA SER A 149 9.06 -18.26 -20.50
C SER A 149 8.73 -18.00 -19.04
N ASN A 150 9.48 -18.66 -18.16
CA ASN A 150 9.45 -18.41 -16.72
C ASN A 150 10.78 -17.86 -16.22
N LYS A 151 11.77 -17.64 -17.09
CA LYS A 151 13.05 -17.05 -16.74
C LYS A 151 13.06 -15.61 -17.26
N LEU A 152 13.09 -14.66 -16.34
CA LEU A 152 13.08 -13.24 -16.66
C LEU A 152 14.45 -12.62 -16.36
N THR A 153 14.88 -11.67 -17.19
CA THR A 153 16.04 -10.83 -16.91
C THR A 153 15.77 -9.91 -15.70
N GLY A 154 16.81 -9.30 -15.14
CA GLY A 154 16.64 -8.32 -14.06
C GLY A 154 15.71 -7.16 -14.45
N HIS A 155 15.83 -6.67 -15.69
CA HIS A 155 14.99 -5.60 -16.24
C HIS A 155 13.53 -6.04 -16.38
N GLN A 156 13.28 -7.22 -16.95
CA GLN A 156 11.93 -7.79 -17.06
C GLN A 156 11.30 -8.04 -15.68
N ARG A 157 12.08 -8.49 -14.69
CA ARG A 157 11.61 -8.62 -13.29
C ARG A 157 11.22 -7.27 -12.68
N ALA A 158 11.96 -6.19 -12.98
CA ALA A 158 11.60 -4.84 -12.51
C ALA A 158 10.21 -4.42 -13.02
N HIS A 159 9.94 -4.63 -14.32
CA HIS A 159 8.63 -4.37 -14.92
C HIS A 159 7.52 -5.27 -14.35
N LEU A 160 7.82 -6.54 -14.05
CA LEU A 160 6.87 -7.43 -13.39
C LEU A 160 6.44 -6.87 -12.02
N TRP A 161 7.41 -6.39 -11.24
CA TRP A 161 7.11 -5.77 -9.94
C TRP A 161 6.36 -4.45 -10.08
N ALA A 162 6.67 -3.64 -11.09
CA ALA A 162 5.90 -2.44 -11.42
C ALA A 162 4.42 -2.77 -11.74
N ILE A 163 4.16 -3.80 -12.56
CA ILE A 163 2.80 -4.28 -12.86
C ILE A 163 2.08 -4.72 -11.58
N ARG A 164 2.77 -5.46 -10.70
CA ARG A 164 2.20 -5.91 -9.42
C ARG A 164 1.91 -4.75 -8.48
N THR A 165 2.77 -3.73 -8.42
CA THR A 165 2.56 -2.52 -7.62
C THR A 165 1.40 -1.69 -8.14
N LEU A 166 1.20 -1.58 -9.46
CA LEU A 166 0.02 -0.91 -10.04
C LEU A 166 -1.29 -1.54 -9.56
N ARG A 167 -1.38 -2.87 -9.51
CA ARG A 167 -2.58 -3.55 -9.00
C ARG A 167 -2.85 -3.23 -7.53
N ILE A 168 -1.79 -3.21 -6.70
CA ILE A 168 -1.89 -2.83 -5.29
C ILE A 168 -2.35 -1.37 -5.16
N GLN A 169 -1.77 -0.47 -5.97
CA GLN A 169 -2.19 0.93 -6.02
C GLN A 169 -3.67 1.07 -6.40
N GLY A 170 -4.16 0.34 -7.40
CA GLY A 170 -5.58 0.33 -7.77
C GLY A 170 -6.48 -0.08 -6.61
N ALA A 171 -6.13 -1.14 -5.90
CA ALA A 171 -6.88 -1.58 -4.72
C ALA A 171 -6.82 -0.58 -3.56
N ILE A 172 -5.67 0.08 -3.35
CA ILE A 172 -5.54 1.14 -2.33
C ILE A 172 -6.38 2.36 -2.69
N LYS A 173 -6.44 2.75 -3.97
CA LYS A 173 -7.31 3.84 -4.43
C LYS A 173 -8.76 3.58 -4.10
N GLU A 174 -9.23 2.35 -4.36
CA GLU A 174 -10.59 1.93 -4.04
C GLU A 174 -10.86 1.98 -2.53
N VAL A 175 -9.98 1.40 -1.72
CA VAL A 175 -10.15 1.30 -0.25
C VAL A 175 -10.05 2.66 0.46
N MET A 176 -9.29 3.61 -0.07
CA MET A 176 -9.05 4.91 0.55
C MET A 176 -9.79 6.07 -0.13
N ASP A 177 -10.65 5.76 -1.12
CA ASP A 177 -11.36 6.73 -1.96
C ASP A 177 -10.46 7.81 -2.58
N LEU A 178 -9.36 7.36 -3.19
CA LEU A 178 -8.41 8.26 -3.84
C LEU A 178 -8.89 8.60 -5.26
N ASP A 179 -8.48 9.76 -5.76
CA ASP A 179 -8.70 10.17 -7.15
C ASP A 179 -7.76 9.42 -8.13
N ASP A 180 -7.91 9.70 -9.43
CA ASP A 180 -7.08 9.08 -10.47
C ASP A 180 -5.59 9.43 -10.35
N ASN A 181 -5.28 10.54 -9.71
CA ASN A 181 -3.92 10.96 -9.41
C ASN A 181 -3.38 10.34 -8.12
N GLY A 182 -4.20 9.62 -7.35
CA GLY A 182 -3.85 9.13 -6.02
C GLY A 182 -3.98 10.20 -4.93
N GLY A 183 -4.56 11.37 -5.22
CA GLY A 183 -4.91 12.38 -4.22
C GLY A 183 -6.11 11.95 -3.38
N LEU A 184 -6.21 12.49 -2.17
CA LEU A 184 -7.43 12.34 -1.37
C LEU A 184 -8.54 13.19 -2.01
N LYS A 185 -9.69 12.58 -2.28
CA LYS A 185 -10.87 13.32 -2.73
C LYS A 185 -11.37 14.25 -1.62
N PRO A 186 -11.97 15.41 -1.96
CA PRO A 186 -12.65 16.25 -0.98
C PRO A 186 -13.68 15.43 -0.20
N SER A 187 -13.60 15.48 1.13
CA SER A 187 -14.54 14.77 2.00
C SER A 187 -15.66 15.68 2.48
N SER A 188 -16.89 15.17 2.47
CA SER A 188 -18.03 15.81 3.15
C SER A 188 -17.85 15.89 4.67
N PHE A 189 -16.99 15.06 5.25
CA PHE A 189 -16.75 15.00 6.70
C PHE A 189 -15.85 16.13 7.23
N SER A 190 -15.11 16.85 6.37
CA SER A 190 -14.27 17.96 6.83
C SER A 190 -14.29 19.13 5.85
N ALA A 191 -15.15 20.10 6.09
CA ALA A 191 -15.05 21.39 5.40
C ALA A 191 -13.72 22.07 5.78
N GLY A 192 -12.86 22.30 4.79
CA GLY A 192 -11.74 23.26 4.89
C GLY A 192 -10.34 22.69 5.09
N TYR A 193 -10.16 21.39 5.37
CA TYR A 193 -8.80 20.83 5.45
C TYR A 193 -8.34 20.30 4.10
N ARG A 194 -7.30 20.90 3.52
CA ARG A 194 -6.65 20.40 2.29
C ARG A 194 -5.49 19.45 2.61
N PRO A 195 -5.48 18.23 2.06
CA PRO A 195 -4.34 17.32 2.15
C PRO A 195 -3.01 17.97 1.75
N LEU A 196 -1.92 17.56 2.40
CA LEU A 196 -0.58 17.87 1.89
C LEU A 196 -0.39 17.23 0.51
N ALA A 197 0.43 17.88 -0.32
CA ALA A 197 0.77 17.36 -1.64
C ALA A 197 1.41 15.97 -1.52
N HIS A 198 0.85 15.02 -2.29
CA HIS A 198 1.31 13.64 -2.38
C HIS A 198 2.76 13.59 -2.90
N LYS A 199 3.70 13.06 -2.12
CA LYS A 199 5.13 12.96 -2.52
C LYS A 199 5.51 11.60 -3.13
N GLY A 200 4.55 10.68 -3.26
CA GLY A 200 4.82 9.31 -3.67
C GLY A 200 5.63 8.51 -2.65
N CYS A 201 5.83 7.22 -2.91
CA CYS A 201 6.73 6.37 -2.14
C CYS A 201 7.85 5.78 -2.99
N GLU A 202 8.92 5.31 -2.34
CA GLU A 202 10.07 4.70 -3.02
C GLU A 202 10.25 3.25 -2.56
N LEU A 203 10.39 2.33 -3.51
CA LEU A 203 10.58 0.90 -3.27
C LEU A 203 11.89 0.45 -3.89
N PHE A 204 12.84 0.03 -3.05
CA PHE A 204 14.15 -0.45 -3.47
C PHE A 204 14.18 -1.97 -3.45
N LEU A 205 14.48 -2.58 -4.60
CA LEU A 205 14.43 -4.03 -4.79
C LEU A 205 15.84 -4.58 -5.05
N PHE A 206 16.27 -5.56 -4.26
CA PHE A 206 17.61 -6.13 -4.35
C PHE A 206 17.57 -7.64 -4.53
N SER A 207 18.41 -8.20 -5.39
CA SER A 207 18.62 -9.66 -5.43
C SER A 207 19.81 -10.14 -4.60
N ASN A 208 20.70 -9.24 -4.19
CA ASN A 208 21.92 -9.60 -3.47
C ASN A 208 21.90 -9.09 -2.02
N PRO A 209 22.21 -9.96 -1.03
CA PRO A 209 22.26 -9.60 0.40
C PRO A 209 23.19 -8.43 0.72
N SER A 210 24.39 -8.41 0.14
CA SER A 210 25.39 -7.38 0.44
C SER A 210 24.96 -5.96 0.02
N PRO A 211 24.56 -5.71 -1.25
CA PRO A 211 23.99 -4.42 -1.67
C PRO A 211 22.80 -3.96 -0.82
N HIS A 212 21.89 -4.87 -0.49
CA HIS A 212 20.76 -4.55 0.38
C HIS A 212 21.22 -4.16 1.78
N ALA A 213 22.11 -4.94 2.40
CA ALA A 213 22.63 -4.64 3.74
C ALA A 213 23.34 -3.28 3.79
N ALA A 214 24.13 -2.97 2.76
CA ALA A 214 24.78 -1.67 2.60
C ALA A 214 23.75 -0.53 2.47
N PHE A 215 22.73 -0.72 1.62
CA PHE A 215 21.64 0.25 1.46
C PHE A 215 20.87 0.47 2.76
N THR A 216 20.47 -0.61 3.45
CA THR A 216 19.72 -0.51 4.69
C THR A 216 20.53 0.15 5.80
N ARG A 217 21.85 -0.13 5.89
CA ARG A 217 22.73 0.51 6.89
C ARG A 217 22.90 2.00 6.61
N HIS A 218 22.87 2.40 5.34
CA HIS A 218 23.01 3.79 4.96
C HIS A 218 21.77 4.62 5.29
N LEU A 219 20.57 4.07 5.09
CA LEU A 219 19.33 4.84 5.17
C LEU A 219 18.47 4.57 6.39
N PHE A 220 18.49 3.35 6.91
CA PHE A 220 17.59 2.96 7.97
C PHE A 220 18.28 2.99 9.31
N GLN A 221 17.56 3.48 10.31
CA GLN A 221 18.02 3.36 11.69
C GLN A 221 18.18 1.87 12.05
N PRO A 222 19.14 1.48 12.91
CA PRO A 222 19.37 0.08 13.29
C PRO A 222 18.11 -0.66 13.77
N GLN A 223 17.16 0.06 14.37
CA GLN A 223 15.88 -0.42 14.86
C GLN A 223 14.79 -0.56 13.79
N THR A 224 14.95 0.03 12.61
CA THR A 224 13.97 -0.04 11.53
C THR A 224 14.15 -1.35 10.75
N ARG A 225 13.13 -2.21 10.72
CA ARG A 225 13.15 -3.42 9.87
C ARG A 225 12.87 -3.03 8.42
N GLY A 226 13.74 -3.42 7.48
CA GLY A 226 13.66 -2.99 6.07
C GLY A 226 12.30 -3.18 5.37
N LEU A 227 11.52 -4.21 5.73
CA LEU A 227 10.17 -4.46 5.21
C LEU A 227 9.11 -3.46 5.71
N SER A 228 9.25 -3.00 6.96
CA SER A 228 8.43 -1.91 7.49
C SER A 228 8.80 -0.60 6.80
N GLY A 229 10.02 -0.47 6.28
CA GLY A 229 10.51 0.75 5.65
C GLY A 229 10.63 1.92 6.64
N GLU A 230 11.02 3.08 6.13
CA GLU A 230 11.19 4.33 6.87
C GLU A 230 10.43 5.46 6.17
N THR A 231 10.23 6.61 6.83
CA THR A 231 9.70 7.81 6.19
C THR A 231 10.77 8.89 6.23
N LEU A 232 11.33 9.20 5.07
CA LEU A 232 12.37 10.21 4.89
C LEU A 232 11.76 11.53 4.42
N GLY A 233 12.58 12.57 4.26
CA GLY A 233 12.11 13.86 3.70
C GLY A 233 11.54 13.75 2.27
N SER A 234 11.93 12.73 1.50
CA SER A 234 11.34 12.43 0.18
C SER A 234 10.03 11.66 0.23
N GLY A 235 9.67 11.09 1.38
CA GLY A 235 8.46 10.28 1.54
C GLY A 235 8.75 8.90 2.14
N PRO A 236 7.76 8.00 2.12
CA PRO A 236 7.93 6.63 2.59
C PRO A 236 8.86 5.83 1.68
N VAL A 237 9.81 5.11 2.27
CA VAL A 237 10.84 4.33 1.58
C VAL A 237 10.86 2.91 2.15
N ALA A 238 10.90 1.89 1.30
CA ALA A 238 11.15 0.51 1.71
C ALA A 238 12.30 -0.12 0.91
N ALA A 239 13.06 -1.00 1.57
CA ALA A 239 14.03 -1.86 0.89
C ALA A 239 13.60 -3.32 1.04
N ILE A 240 13.62 -4.05 -0.07
CA ILE A 240 13.05 -5.39 -0.15
C ILE A 240 14.09 -6.31 -0.78
N MET A 241 14.45 -7.35 -0.03
CA MET A 241 15.23 -8.47 -0.54
C MET A 241 14.34 -9.41 -1.37
N LEU A 242 14.68 -9.54 -2.64
CA LEU A 242 14.14 -10.50 -3.60
C LEU A 242 15.22 -11.55 -3.90
N ASP A 243 15.56 -12.30 -2.87
CA ASP A 243 16.44 -13.49 -2.89
C ASP A 243 15.85 -14.61 -3.77
N ASP A 244 16.54 -15.76 -3.86
CA ASP A 244 16.01 -16.99 -4.45
C ASP A 244 15.03 -17.72 -3.50
N ALA A 245 14.34 -16.99 -2.60
CA ALA A 245 13.29 -17.59 -1.78
C ALA A 245 12.12 -18.08 -2.65
N PRO A 246 11.28 -19.00 -2.14
CA PRO A 246 10.07 -19.42 -2.85
C PRO A 246 9.25 -18.19 -3.28
N THR A 247 8.90 -18.13 -4.58
CA THR A 247 8.29 -16.95 -5.20
C THR A 247 7.09 -16.38 -4.40
N GLY A 248 6.32 -17.26 -3.74
CA GLY A 248 5.20 -16.87 -2.87
C GLY A 248 5.59 -15.97 -1.68
N SER A 249 6.69 -16.27 -0.98
CA SER A 249 7.16 -15.46 0.16
C SER A 249 7.59 -14.07 -0.28
N ILE A 250 8.31 -13.98 -1.41
CA ILE A 250 8.74 -12.71 -1.99
C ILE A 250 7.52 -11.86 -2.37
N ARG A 251 6.53 -12.47 -3.04
CA ARG A 251 5.30 -11.79 -3.43
C ARG A 251 4.52 -11.26 -2.23
N ARG A 252 4.43 -12.03 -1.16
CA ARG A 252 3.80 -11.59 0.10
C ARG A 252 4.55 -10.39 0.71
N ARG A 253 5.87 -10.48 0.87
CA ARG A 253 6.71 -9.37 1.36
C ARG A 253 6.52 -8.10 0.52
N MET A 254 6.53 -8.24 -0.80
CA MET A 254 6.31 -7.12 -1.72
C MET A 254 4.92 -6.51 -1.55
N ARG A 255 3.86 -7.33 -1.48
CA ARG A 255 2.49 -6.87 -1.26
C ARG A 255 2.38 -6.06 0.03
N HIS A 256 2.90 -6.61 1.12
CA HIS A 256 2.92 -5.93 2.41
C HIS A 256 3.63 -4.58 2.32
N ALA A 257 4.90 -4.57 1.86
CA ALA A 257 5.73 -3.38 1.82
C ALA A 257 5.13 -2.30 0.89
N SER A 258 4.67 -2.68 -0.30
CA SER A 258 4.06 -1.74 -1.26
C SER A 258 2.79 -1.14 -0.69
N THR A 259 1.91 -1.97 -0.10
CA THR A 259 0.67 -1.51 0.53
C THR A 259 0.98 -0.53 1.66
N LEU A 260 1.88 -0.91 2.56
CA LEU A 260 2.27 -0.07 3.70
C LEU A 260 2.83 1.28 3.24
N GLN A 261 3.74 1.30 2.27
CA GLN A 261 4.31 2.55 1.80
C GLN A 261 3.28 3.40 1.05
N LEU A 262 2.43 2.82 0.19
CA LEU A 262 1.36 3.54 -0.50
C LEU A 262 0.39 4.18 0.49
N VAL A 263 -0.03 3.44 1.52
CA VAL A 263 -0.88 3.98 2.60
C VAL A 263 -0.18 5.12 3.33
N ARG A 264 1.11 4.97 3.64
CA ARG A 264 1.91 5.99 4.34
C ARG A 264 2.15 7.26 3.55
N VAL A 265 2.04 7.26 2.21
CA VAL A 265 2.15 8.52 1.47
C VAL A 265 1.04 9.50 1.87
N HIS A 266 -0.09 8.96 2.35
CA HIS A 266 -1.21 9.75 2.85
C HIS A 266 -1.11 10.05 4.35
N ARG A 267 -0.05 9.59 5.04
CA ARG A 267 0.19 9.88 6.44
C ARG A 267 0.53 11.36 6.61
N ARG A 268 -0.11 12.01 7.57
CA ARG A 268 0.21 13.38 7.98
C ARG A 268 1.10 13.34 9.23
N LEU A 269 1.85 14.42 9.47
CA LEU A 269 2.69 14.55 10.66
C LEU A 269 1.85 14.40 11.94
N GLU A 270 0.59 14.86 11.90
CA GLU A 270 -0.38 14.76 12.99
C GLU A 270 -1.75 14.37 12.41
N GLY A 271 -2.31 13.23 12.82
CA GLY A 271 -3.56 12.67 12.30
C GLY A 271 -3.39 11.67 11.14
N GLY A 272 -4.52 11.19 10.61
CA GLY A 272 -4.57 10.16 9.57
C GLY A 272 -4.94 8.77 10.11
N LEU A 273 -4.65 7.73 9.31
CA LEU A 273 -4.91 6.35 9.72
C LEU A 273 -4.03 5.96 10.91
N PRO A 274 -4.59 5.35 11.99
CA PRO A 274 -3.79 4.87 13.10
C PRO A 274 -2.86 3.73 12.65
N ALA A 275 -1.73 3.56 13.33
CA ALA A 275 -0.68 2.62 12.91
C ALA A 275 -1.19 1.18 12.74
N TRP A 276 -2.09 0.74 13.60
CA TRP A 276 -2.69 -0.59 13.49
C TRP A 276 -3.47 -0.74 12.18
N MET A 277 -4.20 0.28 11.72
CA MET A 277 -5.00 0.19 10.50
C MET A 277 -4.10 0.16 9.25
N GLN A 278 -3.00 0.93 9.25
CA GLN A 278 -1.98 0.87 8.19
C GLN A 278 -1.35 -0.51 8.08
N ILE A 279 -0.94 -1.09 9.22
CA ILE A 279 -0.35 -2.44 9.28
C ILE A 279 -1.38 -3.53 8.98
N GLY A 280 -2.62 -3.37 9.46
CA GLY A 280 -3.74 -4.27 9.19
C GLY A 280 -4.06 -4.35 7.71
N LEU A 281 -4.09 -3.21 7.01
CA LEU A 281 -4.21 -3.14 5.55
C LEU A 281 -3.04 -3.83 4.84
N ALA A 282 -1.80 -3.54 5.25
CA ALA A 282 -0.62 -4.18 4.68
C ALA A 282 -0.67 -5.71 4.80
N HIS A 283 -1.05 -6.23 5.97
CA HIS A 283 -1.24 -7.67 6.18
C HIS A 283 -2.47 -8.25 5.46
N TYR A 284 -3.55 -7.48 5.32
CA TYR A 284 -4.73 -7.89 4.57
C TYR A 284 -4.35 -8.16 3.11
N PHE A 285 -3.66 -7.22 2.46
CA PHE A 285 -3.19 -7.38 1.09
C PHE A 285 -2.09 -8.44 0.94
N GLU A 286 -1.25 -8.62 1.96
CA GLU A 286 -0.27 -9.71 2.01
C GLU A 286 -0.94 -11.09 1.97
N TRP A 287 -1.95 -11.32 2.82
CA TRP A 287 -2.59 -12.62 3.03
C TRP A 287 -3.72 -12.92 2.04
N ARG A 288 -4.15 -11.94 1.25
CA ARG A 288 -5.27 -12.09 0.33
C ARG A 288 -5.07 -13.30 -0.60
N GLN A 289 -5.86 -14.34 -0.33
CA GLN A 289 -5.97 -15.52 -1.18
C GLN A 289 -6.90 -15.17 -2.32
N THR A 290 -6.35 -14.91 -3.50
CA THR A 290 -7.18 -14.87 -4.71
C THR A 290 -7.75 -16.27 -4.95
N LYS A 291 -9.04 -16.38 -5.30
CA LYS A 291 -9.73 -17.67 -5.57
C LYS A 291 -8.94 -18.57 -6.54
N THR A 292 -8.19 -17.95 -7.46
CA THR A 292 -7.34 -18.59 -8.47
C THR A 292 -6.05 -19.20 -7.94
N THR A 293 -5.59 -18.82 -6.75
CA THR A 293 -4.34 -19.30 -6.15
C THR A 293 -4.58 -19.74 -4.71
N ARG A 294 -5.38 -20.81 -4.53
CA ARG A 294 -5.35 -21.61 -3.30
C ARG A 294 -4.02 -22.36 -3.24
N THR A 295 -2.94 -21.68 -2.86
CA THR A 295 -1.64 -22.33 -2.68
C THR A 295 -1.74 -23.30 -1.52
N LYS A 296 -1.70 -24.61 -1.82
CA LYS A 296 -1.72 -25.71 -0.83
C LYS A 296 -0.54 -25.69 0.16
N LYS A 297 0.49 -24.86 -0.07
CA LYS A 297 1.66 -24.68 0.80
C LYS A 297 1.77 -23.21 1.20
N ASN A 298 1.61 -22.94 2.49
CA ASN A 298 1.68 -21.61 3.06
C ASN A 298 3.16 -21.17 3.12
N THR A 299 3.60 -20.36 2.17
CA THR A 299 4.98 -19.84 2.13
C THR A 299 5.12 -18.68 3.11
N ALA A 300 6.21 -18.63 3.89
CA ALA A 300 6.48 -17.62 4.91
C ALA A 300 6.17 -16.18 4.44
N GLY A 301 5.57 -15.36 5.32
CA GLY A 301 5.15 -13.99 5.06
C GLY A 301 6.05 -12.93 5.70
N THR A 302 5.47 -11.81 6.14
CA THR A 302 6.18 -10.76 6.89
C THR A 302 6.12 -10.92 8.41
N LEU A 303 5.18 -11.71 8.93
CA LEU A 303 5.16 -12.09 10.34
C LEU A 303 6.24 -13.18 10.59
N ILE A 304 7.00 -13.02 11.68
CA ILE A 304 8.30 -13.68 11.96
C ILE A 304 8.21 -15.22 11.89
N GLY A 305 9.30 -15.85 11.45
CA GLY A 305 9.45 -17.29 11.28
C GLY A 305 9.33 -18.16 12.54
N ALA A 306 9.51 -17.64 13.75
CA ALA A 306 9.17 -18.40 14.96
C ALA A 306 7.66 -18.72 15.05
N THR A 307 6.85 -17.97 14.29
CA THR A 307 5.42 -18.23 14.03
C THR A 307 5.15 -18.83 12.64
N GLU A 308 6.17 -19.41 11.97
CA GLU A 308 5.98 -20.36 10.84
C GLU A 308 5.07 -21.54 11.21
N GLY A 309 4.78 -21.73 12.51
CA GLY A 309 3.82 -22.69 13.03
C GLY A 309 2.36 -22.23 13.15
N LEU A 310 2.02 -20.95 12.97
CA LEU A 310 0.60 -20.58 12.84
C LEU A 310 0.21 -20.75 11.37
N ARG A 311 0.00 -22.03 10.99
CA ARG A 311 -0.56 -22.42 9.68
C ARG A 311 -1.89 -21.72 9.37
N ASP A 312 -2.48 -21.07 10.37
CA ASP A 312 -3.78 -20.44 10.37
C ASP A 312 -3.75 -19.13 11.20
N TRP A 313 -3.58 -17.96 10.55
CA TRP A 313 -3.69 -16.65 11.22
C TRP A 313 -5.06 -16.44 11.85
N ASP A 314 -6.13 -17.02 11.27
CA ASP A 314 -7.48 -16.95 11.84
C ASP A 314 -7.52 -17.71 13.18
N GLN A 315 -6.92 -18.91 13.27
CA GLN A 315 -6.81 -19.64 14.54
C GLN A 315 -5.99 -18.88 15.59
N ALA A 316 -4.87 -18.25 15.19
CA ALA A 316 -4.05 -17.46 16.11
C ALA A 316 -4.82 -16.30 16.74
N VAL A 317 -5.61 -15.59 15.93
CA VAL A 317 -6.47 -14.50 16.38
C VAL A 317 -7.61 -15.04 17.24
N ARG A 318 -8.16 -16.19 16.89
CA ARG A 318 -9.17 -16.86 17.71
C ARG A 318 -8.64 -17.20 19.10
N ASP A 319 -7.45 -17.77 19.20
CA ASP A 319 -6.81 -18.07 20.48
C ASP A 319 -6.51 -16.80 21.28
N LEU A 320 -6.10 -15.73 20.59
CA LEU A 320 -5.90 -14.40 21.19
C LEU A 320 -7.19 -13.86 21.81
N VAL A 321 -8.31 -13.92 21.08
CA VAL A 321 -9.62 -13.45 21.55
C VAL A 321 -10.18 -14.35 22.64
N ALA A 322 -10.13 -15.68 22.48
CA ALA A 322 -10.64 -16.64 23.44
C ALA A 322 -9.91 -16.58 24.79
N SER A 323 -8.60 -16.27 24.78
CA SER A 323 -7.81 -16.08 25.99
C SER A 323 -7.95 -14.68 26.62
N GLY A 324 -8.78 -13.79 26.07
CA GLY A 324 -8.96 -12.43 26.58
C GLY A 324 -7.72 -11.53 26.41
N ARG A 325 -6.75 -11.94 25.59
CA ARG A 325 -5.49 -11.20 25.37
C ARG A 325 -5.57 -10.20 24.21
N ALA A 326 -6.69 -10.15 23.49
CA ALA A 326 -6.93 -9.12 22.48
C ALA A 326 -7.00 -7.74 23.16
N GLY A 327 -6.22 -6.77 22.67
CA GLY A 327 -6.20 -5.43 23.23
C GLY A 327 -7.47 -4.65 22.91
N GLU A 328 -7.74 -3.58 23.67
CA GLU A 328 -8.83 -2.67 23.36
C GLU A 328 -8.56 -1.85 22.10
N LEU A 329 -9.60 -1.59 21.29
CA LEU A 329 -9.45 -0.86 20.03
C LEU A 329 -8.97 0.59 20.24
N GLY A 330 -9.42 1.23 21.32
CA GLY A 330 -8.94 2.57 21.70
C GLY A 330 -7.44 2.58 22.05
N ALA A 331 -6.96 1.62 22.84
CA ALA A 331 -5.55 1.48 23.18
C ALA A 331 -4.70 1.15 21.94
N LEU A 332 -5.20 0.27 21.06
CA LEU A 332 -4.55 -0.08 19.80
C LEU A 332 -4.38 1.15 18.88
N SER A 333 -5.32 2.09 18.92
CA SER A 333 -5.31 3.33 18.11
C SER A 333 -4.32 4.37 18.59
N ALA A 334 -4.00 4.39 19.89
CA ALA A 334 -2.94 5.23 20.45
C ALA A 334 -1.55 4.58 20.30
N THR A 335 -1.47 3.28 20.07
CA THR A 335 -0.20 2.56 19.98
C THR A 335 0.58 2.99 18.72
N PRO A 336 1.78 3.57 18.86
CA PRO A 336 2.61 3.87 17.70
C PRO A 336 3.08 2.59 17.03
N GLU A 337 3.43 2.66 15.74
CA GLU A 337 3.80 1.47 14.96
C GLU A 337 4.90 0.62 15.60
N ARG A 338 5.95 1.25 16.14
CA ARG A 338 7.06 0.58 16.84
C ARG A 338 6.62 -0.18 18.10
N GLY A 339 5.49 0.22 18.70
CA GLY A 339 4.88 -0.41 19.86
C GLY A 339 3.94 -1.57 19.50
N LEU A 340 3.62 -1.78 18.22
CA LEU A 340 2.74 -2.87 17.81
C LEU A 340 3.47 -4.22 17.91
N THR A 341 3.09 -4.98 18.94
CA THR A 341 3.52 -6.37 19.15
C THR A 341 3.00 -7.30 18.04
N LEU A 342 3.52 -8.53 17.97
CA LEU A 342 3.01 -9.53 17.03
C LEU A 342 1.50 -9.77 17.19
N GLN A 343 1.01 -9.86 18.44
CA GLN A 343 -0.41 -10.05 18.74
C GLN A 343 -1.25 -8.85 18.27
N SER A 344 -0.77 -7.63 18.52
CA SER A 344 -1.44 -6.41 18.07
C SER A 344 -1.51 -6.33 16.54
N ARG A 345 -0.49 -6.81 15.82
CA ARG A 345 -0.49 -6.87 14.34
C ARG A 345 -1.47 -7.91 13.79
N LEU A 346 -1.56 -9.08 14.43
CA LEU A 346 -2.55 -10.11 14.08
C LEU A 346 -3.98 -9.62 14.35
N GLN A 347 -4.21 -8.98 15.49
CA GLN A 347 -5.48 -8.33 15.81
C GLN A 347 -5.82 -7.25 14.76
N ALA A 348 -4.86 -6.40 14.39
CA ALA A 348 -5.05 -5.35 13.41
C ALA A 348 -5.45 -5.90 12.02
N TRP A 349 -4.78 -6.96 11.56
CA TRP A 349 -5.16 -7.66 10.33
C TRP A 349 -6.60 -8.18 10.39
N SER A 350 -6.97 -8.84 11.48
CA SER A 350 -8.31 -9.42 11.65
C SER A 350 -9.41 -8.35 11.75
N LEU A 351 -9.14 -7.22 12.42
CA LEU A 351 -10.05 -6.08 12.48
C LEU A 351 -10.28 -5.47 11.09
N VAL A 352 -9.22 -5.24 10.32
CA VAL A 352 -9.36 -4.73 8.93
C VAL A 352 -10.16 -5.72 8.07
N LYS A 353 -9.84 -7.02 8.16
CA LYS A 353 -10.57 -8.09 7.49
C LYS A 353 -12.07 -8.06 7.83
N TYR A 354 -12.39 -7.92 9.11
CA TYR A 354 -13.77 -7.85 9.60
C TYR A 354 -14.51 -6.60 9.12
N LEU A 355 -13.91 -5.42 9.27
CA LEU A 355 -14.57 -4.15 8.91
C LEU A 355 -14.85 -4.03 7.40
N LEU A 356 -13.90 -4.45 6.56
CA LEU A 356 -14.11 -4.58 5.12
C LEU A 356 -15.26 -5.54 4.79
N GLY A 357 -15.40 -6.59 5.60
CA GLY A 357 -16.45 -7.59 5.43
C GLY A 357 -17.83 -7.18 5.89
N VAL A 358 -17.91 -6.36 6.94
CA VAL A 358 -19.18 -5.77 7.38
C VAL A 358 -19.75 -4.88 6.28
N ASP A 359 -18.93 -3.95 5.79
CA ASP A 359 -19.31 -3.04 4.71
C ASP A 359 -18.06 -2.34 4.14
N GLN A 360 -17.66 -2.69 2.92
CA GLN A 360 -16.50 -2.09 2.24
C GLN A 360 -16.67 -0.58 2.03
N GLY A 361 -17.89 -0.12 1.71
CA GLY A 361 -18.18 1.30 1.47
C GLY A 361 -18.00 2.11 2.74
N ARG A 362 -18.51 1.63 3.87
CA ARG A 362 -18.30 2.27 5.19
C ARG A 362 -16.86 2.21 5.65
N PHE A 363 -16.13 1.12 5.35
CA PHE A 363 -14.70 1.07 5.63
C PHE A 363 -13.92 2.13 4.83
N THR A 364 -14.30 2.32 3.57
CA THR A 364 -13.73 3.36 2.69
C THR A 364 -14.02 4.76 3.23
N GLN A 365 -15.25 5.01 3.68
CA GLN A 365 -15.63 6.26 4.36
C GLN A 365 -14.86 6.45 5.67
N LEU A 366 -14.63 5.39 6.46
CA LEU A 366 -13.83 5.43 7.68
C LEU A 366 -12.39 5.85 7.39
N CYS A 367 -11.76 5.24 6.38
CA CYS A 367 -10.43 5.65 5.92
C CYS A 367 -10.41 7.12 5.53
N SER A 368 -11.37 7.55 4.71
CA SER A 368 -11.47 8.95 4.27
C SER A 368 -11.64 9.91 5.45
N ALA A 369 -12.53 9.63 6.41
CA ALA A 369 -12.75 10.46 7.59
C ALA A 369 -11.49 10.59 8.47
N LEU A 370 -10.76 9.49 8.68
CA LEU A 370 -9.51 9.50 9.43
C LEU A 370 -8.40 10.28 8.71
N LEU A 371 -8.28 10.11 7.39
CA LEU A 371 -7.33 10.86 6.56
C LEU A 371 -7.64 12.35 6.51
N HIS A 372 -8.89 12.74 6.76
CA HIS A 372 -9.36 14.13 6.83
C HIS A 372 -9.38 14.70 8.25
N THR A 373 -9.00 13.91 9.26
CA THR A 373 -8.90 14.38 10.64
C THR A 373 -7.88 15.53 10.76
N ARG A 374 -8.24 16.55 11.54
CA ARG A 374 -7.38 17.71 11.77
C ARG A 374 -6.12 17.31 12.57
N PRO A 375 -4.96 17.92 12.28
CA PRO A 375 -3.78 17.88 13.15
C PRO A 375 -4.12 18.19 14.61
N GLY A 376 -3.38 17.60 15.54
CA GLY A 376 -3.58 17.77 16.99
C GLY A 376 -4.76 17.01 17.61
N VAL A 377 -5.70 16.46 16.83
CA VAL A 377 -6.79 15.63 17.39
C VAL A 377 -6.23 14.32 17.93
N ASN A 378 -6.62 13.94 19.15
CA ASN A 378 -6.23 12.67 19.74
C ASN A 378 -6.67 11.50 18.82
N PRO A 379 -5.77 10.56 18.45
CA PRO A 379 -6.08 9.45 17.54
C PRO A 379 -7.29 8.59 17.98
N GLN A 380 -7.49 8.42 19.28
CA GLN A 380 -8.58 7.64 19.86
C GLN A 380 -9.92 8.35 19.67
N GLN A 381 -9.94 9.67 19.91
CA GLN A 381 -11.12 10.51 19.66
C GLN A 381 -11.44 10.54 18.17
N ALA A 382 -10.43 10.73 17.32
CA ALA A 382 -10.59 10.69 15.87
C ALA A 382 -11.21 9.37 15.39
N LEU A 383 -10.72 8.23 15.89
CA LEU A 383 -11.29 6.93 15.56
C LEU A 383 -12.72 6.80 16.06
N ARG A 384 -13.01 7.18 17.31
CA ARG A 384 -14.37 7.09 17.86
C ARG A 384 -15.37 7.90 17.04
N THR A 385 -15.03 9.17 16.76
CA THR A 385 -15.87 10.05 15.94
C THR A 385 -16.06 9.49 14.54
N ALA A 386 -14.99 9.02 13.89
CA ALA A 386 -15.06 8.47 12.55
C ALA A 386 -15.89 7.16 12.51
N MET A 387 -15.71 6.27 13.49
CA MET A 387 -16.45 5.01 13.59
C MET A 387 -17.94 5.25 13.81
N LYS A 388 -18.30 6.17 14.70
CA LYS A 388 -19.69 6.56 14.92
C LYS A 388 -20.31 7.14 13.66
N ALA A 389 -19.60 8.03 12.98
CA ALA A 389 -20.08 8.67 11.76
C ALA A 389 -20.26 7.69 10.59
N THR A 390 -19.42 6.65 10.47
CA THR A 390 -19.44 5.76 9.29
C THR A 390 -20.12 4.43 9.54
N TYR A 391 -20.07 3.88 10.75
CA TYR A 391 -20.73 2.61 11.11
C TYR A 391 -21.97 2.81 11.98
N GLY A 392 -22.17 3.98 12.59
CA GLY A 392 -23.24 4.21 13.57
C GLY A 392 -22.99 3.52 14.92
N HIS A 393 -21.73 3.16 15.21
CA HIS A 393 -21.33 2.40 16.40
C HIS A 393 -20.14 3.04 17.12
N GLU A 394 -20.12 2.91 18.44
CA GLU A 394 -18.93 3.19 19.23
C GLU A 394 -17.86 2.10 19.01
N THR A 395 -16.60 2.42 19.32
CA THR A 395 -15.47 1.50 19.10
C THR A 395 -15.61 0.18 19.84
N ASP A 396 -16.26 0.18 21.00
CA ASP A 396 -16.40 -1.01 21.84
C ASP A 396 -17.42 -1.99 21.26
N ALA A 397 -18.55 -1.47 20.75
CA ALA A 397 -19.55 -2.28 20.04
C ALA A 397 -18.94 -2.94 18.79
N VAL A 398 -18.10 -2.22 18.04
CA VAL A 398 -17.37 -2.76 16.89
C VAL A 398 -16.36 -3.83 17.33
N ALA A 399 -15.63 -3.60 18.42
CA ALA A 399 -14.69 -4.58 18.96
C ALA A 399 -15.40 -5.86 19.41
N ASP A 400 -16.57 -5.76 20.02
CA ASP A 400 -17.35 -6.91 20.48
C ASP A 400 -18.01 -7.67 19.32
N GLY A 401 -18.48 -6.95 18.30
CA GLY A 401 -18.92 -7.54 17.03
C GLY A 401 -17.80 -8.34 16.35
N TRP A 402 -16.59 -7.78 16.29
CA TRP A 402 -15.40 -8.45 15.78
C TRP A 402 -15.05 -9.71 16.59
N LYS A 403 -14.93 -9.62 17.92
CA LYS A 403 -14.64 -10.77 18.78
C LYS A 403 -15.68 -11.89 18.59
N THR A 404 -16.95 -11.52 18.50
CA THR A 404 -18.05 -12.45 18.25
C THR A 404 -17.90 -13.17 16.91
N TRP A 405 -17.56 -12.44 15.85
CA TRP A 405 -17.31 -13.01 14.52
C TRP A 405 -16.11 -13.97 14.54
N VAL A 406 -14.98 -13.56 15.13
CA VAL A 406 -13.77 -14.40 15.27
C VAL A 406 -14.09 -15.73 15.98
N LEU A 407 -14.88 -15.69 17.06
CA LEU A 407 -15.22 -16.90 17.82
C LEU A 407 -16.25 -17.79 17.10
N ARG A 408 -17.11 -17.24 16.23
CA ARG A 408 -18.12 -17.98 15.46
C ARG A 408 -17.55 -18.69 14.22
N GLY A 409 -16.55 -18.11 13.57
CA GLY A 409 -16.00 -18.57 12.27
C GLY A 409 -15.41 -19.99 12.27
N SER A 410 -15.29 -20.64 13.43
CA SER A 410 -14.69 -21.98 13.58
C SER A 410 -15.63 -23.16 13.39
N LYS A 411 -16.95 -22.94 13.32
CA LYS A 411 -17.87 -24.02 12.98
C LYS A 411 -17.77 -24.24 11.48
N LYS A 412 -16.72 -24.93 11.03
CA LYS A 412 -16.70 -25.56 9.71
C LYS A 412 -17.94 -26.44 9.63
N LYS A 413 -18.85 -26.11 8.72
CA LYS A 413 -19.84 -27.09 8.25
C LYS A 413 -19.12 -28.17 7.46
#